data_AF-A0AAJ5Z6G5-F1
#
_entry.id   AF-A0AAJ5Z6G5-F1
#
_cell.length_a   1.000
_cell.length_b   1.000
_cell.length_c   1.000
_cell.angle_alpha   90.00
_cell.angle_beta   90.00
_cell.angle_gamma   90.00
#
_symmetry.space_group_name_H-M   'P 1'
#
loop_
_entity.id
_entity.type
_entity.pdbx_description
1 polymer ?
#
loop_
_entity_poly.entity_id
_entity_poly.type
_entity_poly.pdbx_seq_one_letter_code
_entity_poly.pdbx_strand_id
1 'polypeptide(L)'
;MTGLTARQQSRLVMYLDDALLRMARAFQKRHEPDAPLHTLRAFLDAWSPNVRVVTSTPQDTAATAALRDAYLMRIMSDMSEGVVGYACRADDALDTDTQLMYVLYWMDVLDHLWAARLSERHVALDEVQKCAASLFPTPEDAPRVHPVVEEVVMDDRVLGTPVDMPRYSPTDRVRLRDEMTRAREQLFGWMRDQLRLPRPPTIEEEPAAAATSSSDDEAPATTWEAEEAPASESEHYARLFDKRLDPDAEPPAKRTRIEDHAFWDTHYASLFSRSLRMLRPTP
;
A
#
# COMPACT_ATOMS: atom_id res chain seq x y z
N MET A 1 35.73 6.15 -11.37
CA MET A 1 35.00 6.25 -10.10
C MET A 1 35.31 5.00 -9.31
N THR A 2 35.75 5.15 -8.05
CA THR A 2 36.29 4.05 -7.24
C THR A 2 35.23 3.49 -6.32
N GLY A 3 34.82 2.25 -6.54
CA GLY A 3 33.94 1.50 -5.65
C GLY A 3 34.47 1.44 -4.21
N LEU A 4 33.59 1.10 -3.28
CA LEU A 4 33.94 0.98 -1.87
C LEU A 4 35.02 -0.09 -1.68
N THR A 5 36.07 0.23 -0.91
CA THR A 5 37.07 -0.77 -0.46
C THR A 5 36.41 -1.84 0.40
N ALA A 6 36.99 -3.05 0.48
CA ALA A 6 36.47 -4.13 1.32
C ALA A 6 36.24 -3.68 2.77
N ARG A 7 37.16 -2.89 3.34
CA ARG A 7 37.01 -2.32 4.69
C ARG A 7 35.84 -1.36 4.81
N GLN A 8 35.57 -0.54 3.80
CA GLN A 8 34.40 0.36 3.77
C GLN A 8 33.11 -0.44 3.65
N GLN A 9 33.09 -1.48 2.80
CA GLN A 9 31.93 -2.37 2.66
C GLN A 9 31.60 -3.06 3.99
N SER A 10 32.59 -3.64 4.68
CA SER A 10 32.36 -4.28 5.99
C SER A 10 31.83 -3.29 7.04
N ARG A 11 32.36 -2.06 7.07
CA ARG A 11 31.87 -1.02 7.99
C ARG A 11 30.44 -0.59 7.66
N LEU A 12 30.10 -0.52 6.38
CA LEU A 12 28.75 -0.19 5.92
C LEU A 12 27.76 -1.29 6.33
N VAL A 13 28.10 -2.57 6.10
CA VAL A 13 27.31 -3.72 6.56
C VAL A 13 27.07 -3.65 8.07
N MET A 14 28.13 -3.52 8.86
CA MET A 14 28.00 -3.42 10.33
C MET A 14 27.11 -2.27 10.77
N TYR A 15 27.23 -1.11 10.12
CA TYR A 15 26.39 0.05 10.41
C TYR A 15 24.91 -0.21 10.09
N LEU A 16 24.63 -0.77 8.90
CA LEU A 16 23.28 -1.04 8.45
C LEU A 16 22.62 -2.15 9.29
N ASP A 17 23.34 -3.22 9.61
CA ASP A 17 22.84 -4.30 10.47
C ASP A 17 22.50 -3.78 11.87
N ASP A 18 23.37 -2.96 12.47
CA ASP A 18 23.09 -2.34 13.77
C ASP A 18 21.89 -1.38 13.71
N ALA A 19 21.79 -0.58 12.65
CA ALA A 19 20.69 0.36 12.48
C ALA A 19 19.34 -0.36 12.32
N LEU A 20 19.30 -1.43 11.52
CA LEU A 20 18.09 -2.26 11.36
C LEU A 20 17.74 -3.03 12.63
N LEU A 21 18.73 -3.53 13.37
CA LEU A 21 18.50 -4.16 14.67
C LEU A 21 17.94 -3.18 15.70
N ARG A 22 18.44 -1.94 15.72
CA ARG A 22 17.87 -0.87 16.55
C ARG A 22 16.44 -0.57 16.16
N MET A 23 16.14 -0.49 14.87
CA MET A 23 14.78 -0.29 14.36
C MET A 23 13.83 -1.41 14.81
N ALA A 24 14.23 -2.67 14.65
CA ALA A 24 13.44 -3.83 15.07
C ALA A 24 13.16 -3.85 16.57
N ARG A 25 14.18 -3.57 17.41
CA ARG A 25 14.01 -3.49 18.87
C ARG A 25 13.08 -2.36 19.27
N ALA A 26 13.22 -1.19 18.66
CA ALA A 26 12.36 -0.05 18.94
C ALA A 26 10.91 -0.33 18.52
N PHE A 27 10.70 -1.01 17.39
CA PHE A 27 9.37 -1.42 16.94
C PHE A 27 8.72 -2.44 17.87
N GLN A 28 9.48 -3.41 18.41
CA GLN A 28 8.95 -4.36 19.41
C GLN A 28 8.48 -3.66 20.68
N LYS A 29 9.19 -2.59 21.09
CA LYS A 29 8.89 -1.81 22.28
C LYS A 29 7.88 -0.69 22.06
N ARG A 30 7.32 -0.55 20.85
CA ARG A 30 6.47 0.61 20.47
C ARG A 30 5.26 0.87 21.37
N HIS A 31 4.78 -0.15 22.08
CA HIS A 31 3.64 -0.05 22.99
C HIS A 31 4.02 0.51 24.37
N GLU A 32 5.31 0.66 24.66
CA GLU A 32 5.78 1.33 25.88
C GLU A 32 5.52 2.84 25.76
N PRO A 33 5.08 3.53 26.84
CA PRO A 33 4.62 4.92 26.78
C PRO A 33 5.69 5.92 26.31
N ASP A 34 6.97 5.64 26.62
CA ASP A 34 8.11 6.47 26.21
C ASP A 34 8.86 5.89 24.98
N ALA A 35 8.24 4.96 24.26
CA ALA A 35 8.90 4.32 23.12
C ALA A 35 9.10 5.32 21.97
N PRO A 36 10.28 5.32 21.33
CA PRO A 36 10.60 6.28 20.28
C PRO A 36 9.76 6.09 19.00
N LEU A 37 9.17 4.91 18.79
CA LEU A 37 8.38 4.56 17.61
C LEU A 37 6.90 4.33 17.96
N HIS A 38 6.37 5.05 18.95
CA HIS A 38 4.99 4.88 19.43
C HIS A 38 3.93 5.20 18.35
N THR A 39 4.22 6.10 17.41
CA THR A 39 3.29 6.49 16.34
C THR A 39 3.77 6.02 14.96
N LEU A 40 2.84 5.91 14.02
CA LEU A 40 3.13 5.56 12.62
C LEU A 40 4.06 6.60 11.97
N ARG A 41 3.85 7.88 12.25
CA ARG A 41 4.72 8.97 11.81
C ARG A 41 6.17 8.75 12.27
N ALA A 42 6.36 8.52 13.58
CA ALA A 42 7.69 8.32 14.16
C ALA A 42 8.38 7.08 13.58
N PHE A 43 7.61 6.00 13.34
CA PHE A 43 8.10 4.80 12.67
C PHE A 43 8.60 5.08 11.26
N LEU A 44 7.80 5.77 10.43
CA LEU A 44 8.16 6.09 9.06
C LEU A 44 9.36 7.05 8.99
N ASP A 45 9.41 8.05 9.86
CA ASP A 45 10.54 9.01 9.93
C ASP A 45 11.86 8.32 10.29
N ALA A 46 11.82 7.34 11.18
CA ALA A 46 12.99 6.60 11.62
C ALA A 46 13.66 5.79 10.48
N TRP A 47 12.94 5.51 9.38
CA TRP A 47 13.53 4.89 8.19
C TRP A 47 14.34 5.84 7.31
N SER A 48 14.09 7.15 7.38
CA SER A 48 14.76 8.18 6.57
C SER A 48 16.30 8.08 6.57
N PRO A 49 17.00 8.02 7.72
CA PRO A 49 18.45 7.87 7.74
C PRO A 49 18.93 6.56 7.10
N ASN A 50 18.16 5.47 7.25
CA ASN A 50 18.50 4.16 6.68
C ASN A 50 18.39 4.18 5.15
N VAL A 51 17.28 4.69 4.63
CA VAL A 51 17.06 4.86 3.18
C VAL A 51 18.14 5.78 2.60
N ARG A 52 18.50 6.87 3.28
CA ARG A 52 19.56 7.78 2.82
C ARG A 52 20.92 7.10 2.69
N VAL A 53 21.32 6.28 3.66
CA VAL A 53 22.60 5.54 3.60
C VAL A 53 22.59 4.47 2.51
N VAL A 54 21.51 3.69 2.42
CA VAL A 54 21.37 2.65 1.37
C VAL A 54 21.39 3.28 -0.03
N THR A 55 20.66 4.38 -0.23
CA THR A 55 20.61 5.09 -1.53
C THR A 55 21.88 5.88 -1.86
N SER A 56 22.74 6.14 -0.89
CA SER A 56 24.07 6.72 -1.11
C SER A 56 25.13 5.64 -1.41
N THR A 57 24.79 4.36 -1.29
CA THR A 57 25.73 3.27 -1.58
C THR A 57 25.99 3.19 -3.09
N PRO A 58 27.25 3.26 -3.54
CA PRO A 58 27.62 3.17 -4.95
C PRO A 58 27.15 1.87 -5.60
N GLN A 59 26.77 1.90 -6.87
CA GLN A 59 26.30 0.72 -7.61
C GLN A 59 27.20 0.37 -8.82
N ASP A 60 28.41 0.92 -8.84
CA ASP A 60 29.39 0.75 -9.91
C ASP A 60 29.98 -0.67 -9.97
N THR A 61 29.90 -1.44 -8.88
CA THR A 61 30.39 -2.82 -8.82
C THR A 61 29.26 -3.80 -8.48
N ALA A 62 29.39 -5.06 -8.91
CA ALA A 62 28.45 -6.12 -8.57
C ALA A 62 28.27 -6.29 -7.05
N ALA A 63 29.35 -6.19 -6.29
CA ALA A 63 29.31 -6.34 -4.83
C ALA A 63 28.52 -5.19 -4.16
N THR A 64 28.78 -3.94 -4.53
CA THR A 64 28.11 -2.80 -3.92
C THR A 64 26.67 -2.62 -4.41
N ALA A 65 26.38 -2.98 -5.66
CA ALA A 65 25.02 -3.07 -6.18
C ALA A 65 24.21 -4.14 -5.42
N ALA A 66 24.73 -5.36 -5.27
CA ALA A 66 24.07 -6.43 -4.52
C ALA A 66 23.84 -6.05 -3.05
N LEU A 67 24.81 -5.37 -2.42
CA LEU A 67 24.68 -4.87 -1.06
C LEU A 67 23.51 -3.89 -0.92
N ARG A 68 23.44 -2.89 -1.81
CA ARG A 68 22.35 -1.92 -1.82
C ARG A 68 21.01 -2.60 -2.07
N ASP A 69 20.95 -3.51 -3.04
CA ASP A 69 19.73 -4.23 -3.41
C ASP A 69 19.20 -5.05 -2.22
N ALA A 70 20.09 -5.73 -1.49
CA ALA A 70 19.72 -6.52 -0.31
C ALA A 70 19.12 -5.66 0.81
N TYR A 71 19.76 -4.53 1.15
CA TYR A 71 19.25 -3.65 2.19
C TYR A 71 18.01 -2.86 1.77
N LEU A 72 17.91 -2.45 0.51
CA LEU A 72 16.70 -1.80 -0.01
C LEU A 72 15.50 -2.74 0.05
N MET A 73 15.71 -4.03 -0.27
CA MET A 73 14.66 -5.04 -0.18
C MET A 73 14.25 -5.28 1.27
N ARG A 74 15.23 -5.34 2.17
CA ARG A 74 14.96 -5.47 3.60
C ARG A 74 14.20 -4.26 4.16
N ILE A 75 14.56 -3.03 3.78
CA ILE A 75 13.82 -1.84 4.19
C ILE A 75 12.37 -1.90 3.70
N MET A 76 12.13 -2.27 2.44
CA MET A 76 10.77 -2.39 1.91
C MET A 76 9.93 -3.41 2.70
N SER A 77 10.51 -4.58 2.96
CA SER A 77 9.86 -5.65 3.73
C SER A 77 9.57 -5.20 5.17
N ASP A 78 10.61 -4.79 5.91
CA ASP A 78 10.49 -4.39 7.32
C ASP A 78 9.56 -3.15 7.48
N MET A 79 9.57 -2.21 6.52
CA MET A 79 8.70 -1.03 6.54
C MET A 79 7.24 -1.40 6.27
N SER A 80 6.95 -2.16 5.20
CA SER A 80 5.59 -2.55 4.85
C SER A 80 4.96 -3.47 5.91
N GLU A 81 5.75 -4.39 6.48
CA GLU A 81 5.30 -5.24 7.60
C GLU A 81 5.06 -4.41 8.87
N GLY A 82 5.96 -3.48 9.18
CA GLY A 82 5.87 -2.64 10.38
C GLY A 82 4.67 -1.68 10.36
N VAL A 83 4.29 -1.13 9.19
CA VAL A 83 3.10 -0.25 9.05
C VAL A 83 1.84 -0.93 9.60
N VAL A 84 1.67 -2.22 9.35
CA VAL A 84 0.48 -2.97 9.80
C VAL A 84 0.42 -3.11 11.32
N GLY A 85 1.54 -2.93 12.00
CA GLY A 85 1.62 -2.90 13.45
C GLY A 85 1.07 -1.65 14.13
N TYR A 86 0.60 -0.67 13.34
CA TYR A 86 0.03 0.61 13.81
C TYR A 86 -1.45 0.75 13.44
N ALA A 87 -2.18 1.51 14.27
CA ALA A 87 -3.53 1.94 13.99
C ALA A 87 -3.56 3.47 13.94
N CYS A 88 -4.14 4.06 12.89
CA CYS A 88 -4.12 5.52 12.71
C CYS A 88 -4.79 6.25 13.88
N ARG A 89 -5.86 5.66 14.43
CA ARG A 89 -6.57 6.17 15.61
C ARG A 89 -5.76 6.24 16.91
N ALA A 90 -4.55 5.69 16.94
CA ALA A 90 -3.69 5.71 18.13
C ALA A 90 -2.84 6.99 18.21
N ASP A 91 -2.78 7.77 17.13
CA ASP A 91 -2.08 9.05 17.08
C ASP A 91 -3.11 10.18 16.97
N ASP A 92 -3.32 10.91 18.07
CA ASP A 92 -4.26 12.03 18.12
C ASP A 92 -3.73 13.29 17.39
N ALA A 93 -2.44 13.33 17.02
CA ALA A 93 -1.82 14.50 16.41
C ALA A 93 -2.08 14.60 14.90
N LEU A 94 -2.35 13.49 14.22
CA LEU A 94 -2.56 13.42 12.78
C LEU A 94 -3.85 12.67 12.46
N ASP A 95 -4.66 13.21 11.57
CA ASP A 95 -5.86 12.52 11.09
C ASP A 95 -5.50 11.26 10.26
N THR A 96 -6.49 10.38 10.09
CA THR A 96 -6.31 9.12 9.37
C THR A 96 -5.86 9.33 7.92
N ASP A 97 -6.40 10.32 7.22
CA ASP A 97 -6.08 10.54 5.80
C ASP A 97 -4.63 11.01 5.64
N THR A 98 -4.16 11.91 6.51
CA THR A 98 -2.76 12.33 6.55
C THR A 98 -1.82 11.15 6.82
N GLN A 99 -2.19 10.24 7.72
CA GLN A 99 -1.39 9.06 8.02
C GLN A 99 -1.36 8.05 6.87
N LEU A 100 -2.49 7.79 6.21
CA LEU A 100 -2.56 6.95 5.02
C LEU A 100 -1.75 7.55 3.86
N MET A 101 -1.87 8.86 3.65
CA MET A 101 -1.10 9.60 2.65
C MET A 101 0.41 9.46 2.89
N TYR A 102 0.84 9.48 4.15
CA TYR A 102 2.26 9.35 4.47
C TYR A 102 2.81 7.95 4.18
N VAL A 103 1.99 6.90 4.33
CA VAL A 103 2.34 5.55 3.88
C VAL A 103 2.48 5.51 2.36
N LEU A 104 1.53 6.08 1.61
CA LEU A 104 1.62 6.18 0.15
C LEU A 104 2.90 6.89 -0.29
N TYR A 105 3.24 8.01 0.35
CA TYR A 105 4.50 8.73 0.11
C TYR A 105 5.73 7.82 0.25
N TRP A 106 5.85 7.08 1.36
CA TRP A 106 7.02 6.21 1.57
C TRP A 106 7.07 5.03 0.61
N MET A 107 5.92 4.41 0.32
CA MET A 107 5.86 3.32 -0.66
C MET A 107 6.20 3.81 -2.07
N ASP A 108 5.78 5.03 -2.42
CA ASP A 108 6.11 5.66 -3.70
C ASP A 108 7.59 6.02 -3.81
N VAL A 109 8.21 6.47 -2.71
CA VAL A 109 9.68 6.65 -2.64
C VAL A 109 10.39 5.32 -2.92
N LEU A 110 9.95 4.22 -2.30
CA LEU A 110 10.54 2.90 -2.52
C LEU A 110 10.32 2.40 -3.95
N ASP A 111 9.12 2.60 -4.52
CA ASP A 111 8.82 2.22 -5.91
C ASP A 111 9.68 2.99 -6.91
N HIS A 112 9.86 4.30 -6.73
CA HIS A 112 10.78 5.11 -7.55
C HIS A 112 12.21 4.55 -7.51
N LEU A 113 12.72 4.21 -6.32
CA LEU A 113 14.07 3.70 -6.15
C LEU A 113 14.25 2.34 -6.83
N TRP A 114 13.25 1.45 -6.73
CA TRP A 114 13.27 0.16 -7.41
C TRP A 114 13.10 0.29 -8.92
N ALA A 115 12.19 1.14 -9.40
CA ALA A 115 12.00 1.40 -10.82
C ALA A 115 13.29 1.94 -11.46
N ALA A 116 13.99 2.86 -10.78
CA ALA A 116 15.30 3.34 -11.23
C ALA A 116 16.34 2.21 -11.25
N ARG A 117 16.41 1.39 -10.20
CA ARG A 117 17.32 0.24 -10.12
C ARG A 117 17.09 -0.79 -11.24
N LEU A 118 15.83 -1.12 -11.53
CA LEU A 118 15.43 -2.07 -12.56
C LEU A 118 15.64 -1.53 -13.98
N SER A 119 15.64 -0.21 -14.14
CA SER A 119 15.90 0.49 -15.41
C SER A 119 17.36 0.89 -15.59
N GLU A 120 18.26 0.44 -14.72
CA GLU A 120 19.69 0.78 -14.74
C GLU A 120 19.93 2.31 -14.70
N ARG A 121 19.18 3.00 -13.83
CA ARG A 121 19.25 4.46 -13.64
C ARG A 121 19.70 4.83 -12.24
N HIS A 122 20.53 5.86 -12.15
CA HIS A 122 20.85 6.51 -10.90
C HIS A 122 19.90 7.69 -10.67
N VAL A 123 19.19 7.66 -9.53
CA VAL A 123 18.33 8.75 -9.07
C VAL A 123 18.77 9.20 -7.67
N ALA A 124 18.77 10.51 -7.42
CA ALA A 124 19.06 11.05 -6.10
C ALA A 124 17.83 10.89 -5.19
N LEU A 125 18.04 10.53 -3.92
CA LEU A 125 16.93 10.36 -2.96
C LEU A 125 16.09 11.64 -2.84
N ASP A 126 16.73 12.82 -2.80
CA ASP A 126 16.01 14.09 -2.65
C ASP A 126 15.15 14.41 -3.89
N GLU A 127 15.51 13.91 -5.09
CA GLU A 127 14.68 14.03 -6.31
C GLU A 127 13.45 13.13 -6.21
N VAL A 128 13.64 11.88 -5.77
CA VAL A 128 12.54 10.93 -5.53
C VAL A 128 11.58 11.47 -4.47
N GLN A 129 12.10 11.95 -3.34
CA GLN A 129 11.28 12.49 -2.26
C GLN A 129 10.48 13.72 -2.70
N LYS A 130 11.07 14.62 -3.51
CA LYS A 130 10.34 15.76 -4.09
C LYS A 130 9.23 15.30 -5.04
N CYS A 131 9.49 14.29 -5.87
CA CYS A 131 8.49 13.72 -6.76
C CYS A 131 7.34 13.09 -5.98
N ALA A 132 7.65 12.24 -5.00
CA ALA A 132 6.65 11.60 -4.15
C ALA A 132 5.83 12.64 -3.36
N ALA A 133 6.46 13.65 -2.76
CA ALA A 133 5.78 14.71 -2.01
C ALA A 133 4.90 15.63 -2.89
N SER A 134 5.11 15.63 -4.21
CA SER A 134 4.23 16.35 -5.13
C SER A 134 2.88 15.66 -5.32
N LEU A 135 2.86 14.32 -5.24
CA LEU A 135 1.66 13.49 -5.38
C LEU A 135 1.02 13.16 -4.03
N PHE A 136 1.86 12.90 -3.02
CA PHE A 136 1.45 12.44 -1.70
C PHE A 136 1.99 13.39 -0.64
N PRO A 137 1.18 14.34 -0.16
CA PRO A 137 1.58 15.28 0.88
C PRO A 137 2.09 14.56 2.13
N THR A 138 3.25 15.00 2.62
CA THR A 138 3.78 14.59 3.91
C THR A 138 3.04 15.30 5.05
N PRO A 139 3.07 14.79 6.29
CA PRO A 139 2.40 15.44 7.44
C PRO A 139 2.75 16.90 7.70
N GLU A 140 3.92 17.39 7.27
CA GLU A 140 4.30 18.81 7.27
C GLU A 140 3.38 19.68 6.39
N ASP A 141 2.78 19.05 5.37
CA ASP A 141 1.89 19.62 4.37
C ASP A 141 0.45 19.07 4.53
N ALA A 142 0.05 18.66 5.74
CA ALA A 142 -1.28 18.08 6.01
C ALA A 142 -2.47 18.84 5.38
N PRO A 143 -2.50 20.19 5.32
CA PRO A 143 -3.59 20.91 4.65
C PRO A 143 -3.77 20.58 3.16
N ARG A 144 -2.75 20.03 2.49
CA ARG A 144 -2.79 19.61 1.09
C ARG A 144 -3.40 18.22 0.87
N VAL A 145 -3.66 17.44 1.92
CA VAL A 145 -4.15 16.05 1.80
C VAL A 145 -5.54 16.00 1.17
N HIS A 146 -6.51 16.74 1.70
CA HIS A 146 -7.88 16.75 1.17
C HIS A 146 -8.01 17.15 -0.31
N PRO A 147 -7.38 18.23 -0.81
CA PRO A 147 -7.47 18.56 -2.24
C PRO A 147 -6.79 17.51 -3.14
N VAL A 148 -5.74 16.83 -2.65
CA VAL A 148 -5.05 15.77 -3.40
C VAL A 148 -5.93 14.53 -3.60
N VAL A 149 -6.73 14.18 -2.59
CA VAL A 149 -7.64 13.03 -2.65
C VAL A 149 -8.65 13.15 -3.81
N GLU A 150 -8.92 14.35 -4.30
CA GLU A 150 -9.88 14.59 -5.38
C GLU A 150 -9.26 14.48 -6.80
N GLU A 151 -7.96 14.68 -6.99
CA GLU A 151 -7.39 14.96 -8.33
C GLU A 151 -6.15 14.13 -8.74
N VAL A 152 -5.54 13.34 -7.86
CA VAL A 152 -4.24 12.73 -8.18
C VAL A 152 -4.34 11.51 -9.10
N VAL A 153 -3.50 11.53 -10.13
CA VAL A 153 -3.24 10.43 -11.07
C VAL A 153 -1.82 9.91 -10.86
N MET A 154 -1.64 8.59 -10.94
CA MET A 154 -0.32 7.97 -10.77
C MET A 154 0.66 8.38 -11.85
N ASP A 155 1.86 8.75 -11.40
CA ASP A 155 2.96 9.13 -12.25
C ASP A 155 3.84 7.91 -12.52
N ASP A 156 3.76 7.42 -13.75
CA ASP A 156 4.42 6.21 -14.19
C ASP A 156 5.87 6.42 -14.63
N ARG A 157 6.39 7.65 -14.53
CA ARG A 157 7.74 7.97 -15.01
C ARG A 157 8.82 7.28 -14.19
N VAL A 158 9.91 6.92 -14.88
CA VAL A 158 11.13 6.44 -14.26
C VAL A 158 12.12 7.60 -14.15
N LEU A 159 12.46 7.96 -12.91
CA LEU A 159 13.37 9.07 -12.63
C LEU A 159 14.85 8.69 -12.81
N GLY A 160 15.73 9.69 -12.69
CA GLY A 160 17.17 9.52 -12.70
C GLY A 160 17.79 9.53 -14.09
N THR A 161 19.06 9.15 -14.16
CA THR A 161 19.87 9.14 -15.40
C THR A 161 20.40 7.74 -15.67
N PRO A 162 20.47 7.28 -16.93
CA PRO A 162 21.06 5.99 -17.25
C PRO A 162 22.50 5.89 -16.74
N VAL A 163 22.85 4.76 -16.13
CA VAL A 163 24.20 4.47 -15.64
C VAL A 163 24.59 3.05 -16.04
N ASP A 164 25.87 2.84 -16.30
CA ASP A 164 26.39 1.48 -16.46
C ASP A 164 26.44 0.82 -15.08
N MET A 165 25.55 -0.14 -14.85
CA MET A 165 25.46 -0.86 -13.59
C MET A 165 25.11 -2.34 -13.82
N PRO A 166 25.48 -3.23 -12.89
CA PRO A 166 25.15 -4.65 -12.99
C PRO A 166 23.64 -4.88 -13.12
N ARG A 167 23.25 -5.71 -14.10
CA ARG A 167 21.86 -6.12 -14.28
C ARG A 167 21.31 -6.80 -13.02
N TYR A 168 20.04 -6.54 -12.73
CA TYR A 168 19.36 -7.19 -11.63
C TYR A 168 19.10 -8.67 -11.95
N SER A 169 19.43 -9.58 -11.03
CA SER A 169 19.45 -11.02 -11.34
C SER A 169 18.05 -11.58 -11.59
N PRO A 170 17.87 -12.60 -12.46
CA PRO A 170 16.55 -13.20 -12.72
C PRO A 170 15.87 -13.73 -11.47
N THR A 171 16.61 -14.38 -10.57
CA THR A 171 16.08 -14.90 -9.31
C THR A 171 15.66 -13.78 -8.37
N ASP A 172 16.47 -12.71 -8.27
CA ASP A 172 16.11 -11.55 -7.44
C ASP A 172 14.91 -10.79 -8.00
N ARG A 173 14.72 -10.77 -9.32
CA ARG A 173 13.51 -10.20 -9.96
C ARG A 173 12.24 -10.91 -9.51
N VAL A 174 12.26 -12.24 -9.46
CA VAL A 174 11.12 -13.04 -8.96
C VAL A 174 10.87 -12.73 -7.48
N ARG A 175 11.93 -12.79 -6.66
CA ARG A 175 11.84 -12.48 -5.23
C ARG A 175 11.30 -11.07 -4.97
N LEU A 176 11.78 -10.07 -5.71
CA LEU A 176 11.33 -8.69 -5.59
C LEU A 176 9.86 -8.52 -5.97
N ARG A 177 9.42 -9.17 -7.06
CA ARG A 177 8.02 -9.16 -7.50
C ARG A 177 7.11 -9.74 -6.43
N ASP A 178 7.49 -10.89 -5.88
CA ASP A 178 6.68 -11.59 -4.88
C ASP A 178 6.59 -10.76 -3.59
N GLU A 179 7.69 -10.15 -3.17
CA GLU A 179 7.72 -9.24 -2.01
C GLU A 179 6.86 -7.99 -2.23
N MET A 180 6.98 -7.32 -3.39
CA MET A 180 6.15 -6.15 -3.72
C MET A 180 4.66 -6.48 -3.78
N THR A 181 4.33 -7.66 -4.32
CA THR A 181 2.95 -8.16 -4.41
C THR A 181 2.36 -8.37 -3.02
N ARG A 182 3.12 -9.05 -2.14
CA ARG A 182 2.78 -9.27 -0.74
C ARG A 182 2.62 -7.95 0.02
N ALA A 183 3.59 -7.04 -0.10
CA ALA A 183 3.57 -5.73 0.56
C ALA A 183 2.34 -4.91 0.13
N ARG A 184 2.02 -4.87 -1.17
CA ARG A 184 0.82 -4.21 -1.70
C ARG A 184 -0.45 -4.79 -1.09
N GLU A 185 -0.63 -6.12 -1.12
CA GLU A 185 -1.83 -6.79 -0.61
C GLU A 185 -2.02 -6.56 0.89
N GLN A 186 -0.92 -6.65 1.64
CA GLN A 186 -0.90 -6.41 3.07
C GLN A 186 -1.27 -4.96 3.42
N LEU A 187 -0.67 -3.98 2.74
CA LEU A 187 -0.96 -2.56 2.96
C LEU A 187 -2.36 -2.18 2.50
N PHE A 188 -2.85 -2.78 1.42
CA PHE A 188 -4.22 -2.60 0.96
C PHE A 188 -5.23 -3.11 2.00
N GLY A 189 -5.02 -4.31 2.53
CA GLY A 189 -5.84 -4.85 3.62
C GLY A 189 -5.79 -3.99 4.88
N TRP A 190 -4.59 -3.53 5.27
CA TRP A 190 -4.40 -2.64 6.41
C TRP A 190 -5.13 -1.30 6.23
N MET A 191 -5.01 -0.66 5.07
CA MET A 191 -5.71 0.60 4.78
C MET A 191 -7.21 0.45 4.93
N ARG A 192 -7.79 -0.64 4.42
CA ARG A 192 -9.24 -0.91 4.55
C ARG A 192 -9.65 -1.11 6.00
N ASP A 193 -8.83 -1.78 6.81
CA ASP A 193 -9.09 -1.89 8.25
C ASP A 193 -9.09 -0.52 8.93
N GLN A 194 -8.17 0.39 8.56
CA GLN A 194 -8.14 1.76 9.10
C GLN A 194 -9.40 2.54 8.74
N LEU A 195 -9.90 2.36 7.51
CA LEU A 195 -11.15 2.97 7.03
C LEU A 195 -12.41 2.21 7.48
N ARG A 196 -12.27 1.08 8.20
CA ARG A 196 -13.37 0.19 8.62
C ARG A 196 -14.19 -0.35 7.45
N LEU A 197 -13.54 -0.60 6.32
CA LEU A 197 -14.13 -1.18 5.12
C LEU A 197 -13.89 -2.69 5.08
N PRO A 198 -14.83 -3.49 4.54
CA PRO A 198 -14.63 -4.93 4.41
C PRO A 198 -13.49 -5.19 3.43
N ARG A 199 -12.56 -6.09 3.75
CA ARG A 199 -11.52 -6.50 2.78
C ARG A 199 -12.19 -7.19 1.57
N PRO A 200 -11.69 -7.01 0.34
CA PRO A 200 -12.21 -7.76 -0.80
C PRO A 200 -12.09 -9.25 -0.53
N PRO A 201 -13.04 -10.07 -1.01
CA PRO A 201 -12.92 -11.51 -0.90
C PRO A 201 -11.62 -11.95 -1.58
N THR A 202 -10.72 -12.56 -0.83
CA THR A 202 -9.62 -13.32 -1.41
C THR A 202 -10.30 -14.45 -2.17
N ILE A 203 -10.20 -14.46 -3.50
CA ILE A 203 -10.56 -15.65 -4.27
C ILE A 203 -9.46 -16.65 -3.93
N GLU A 204 -9.62 -17.37 -2.82
CA GLU A 204 -8.93 -18.64 -2.65
C GLU A 204 -9.42 -19.48 -3.85
N GLU A 205 -8.51 -19.83 -4.76
CA GLU A 205 -8.79 -20.83 -5.77
C GLU A 205 -9.24 -22.09 -5.02
N GLU A 206 -10.56 -22.30 -4.92
CA GLU A 206 -11.12 -23.50 -4.32
C GLU A 206 -10.45 -24.70 -4.99
N PRO A 207 -9.84 -25.64 -4.24
CA PRO A 207 -9.37 -26.87 -4.83
C PRO A 207 -10.59 -27.55 -5.45
N ALA A 208 -10.55 -27.72 -6.77
CA ALA A 208 -11.60 -28.30 -7.60
C ALA A 208 -12.39 -29.36 -6.82
N ALA A 209 -13.63 -29.02 -6.48
CA ALA A 209 -14.53 -29.90 -5.76
C ALA A 209 -14.56 -31.26 -6.48
N ALA A 210 -14.03 -32.27 -5.79
CA ALA A 210 -14.10 -33.64 -6.23
C ALA A 210 -15.57 -34.00 -6.41
N ALA A 211 -15.89 -34.41 -7.63
CA ALA A 211 -17.19 -34.94 -8.02
C ALA A 211 -17.67 -36.00 -7.02
N THR A 212 -18.82 -35.75 -6.41
CA THR A 212 -19.69 -36.82 -5.92
C THR A 212 -21.00 -36.76 -6.66
N SER A 213 -21.23 -37.85 -7.38
CA SER A 213 -22.29 -38.16 -8.32
C SER A 213 -23.69 -38.06 -7.72
N SER A 214 -24.60 -37.60 -8.57
CA SER A 214 -26.04 -37.75 -8.50
C SER A 214 -26.49 -39.20 -8.28
N SER A 215 -27.48 -39.39 -7.41
CA SER A 215 -28.53 -40.38 -7.61
C SER A 215 -29.82 -39.90 -6.95
N ASP A 216 -30.91 -40.10 -7.68
CA ASP A 216 -32.29 -39.67 -7.49
C ASP A 216 -32.92 -40.09 -6.15
N ASP A 217 -33.91 -39.33 -5.65
CA ASP A 217 -35.33 -39.73 -5.79
C ASP A 217 -36.32 -38.74 -5.10
N GLU A 218 -37.41 -38.52 -5.83
CA GLU A 218 -38.82 -38.44 -5.40
C GLU A 218 -39.34 -37.31 -4.46
N ALA A 219 -40.25 -36.49 -5.04
CA ALA A 219 -41.15 -35.58 -4.33
C ALA A 219 -42.30 -36.33 -3.63
N PRO A 220 -42.98 -35.71 -2.66
CA PRO A 220 -44.34 -35.28 -3.00
C PRO A 220 -44.79 -33.94 -2.40
N ALA A 221 -45.84 -33.41 -3.02
CA ALA A 221 -46.50 -32.15 -2.77
C ALA A 221 -46.95 -31.92 -1.31
N THR A 222 -46.74 -30.70 -0.81
CA THR A 222 -47.39 -30.20 0.40
C THR A 222 -48.09 -28.88 0.07
N THR A 223 -49.41 -28.92 0.12
CA THR A 223 -50.34 -27.79 0.19
C THR A 223 -49.99 -26.87 1.35
N TRP A 224 -49.83 -25.57 1.08
CA TRP A 224 -49.79 -24.54 2.12
C TRP A 224 -51.00 -23.63 1.94
N GLU A 225 -51.80 -23.61 3.00
CA GLU A 225 -53.03 -22.85 3.16
C GLU A 225 -52.76 -21.35 3.12
N ALA A 226 -53.73 -20.61 2.57
CA ALA A 226 -53.73 -19.16 2.54
C ALA A 226 -54.01 -18.61 3.95
N GLU A 227 -53.00 -18.06 4.61
CA GLU A 227 -53.21 -17.17 5.76
C GLU A 227 -53.50 -15.74 5.27
N GLU A 228 -54.68 -15.25 5.63
CA GLU A 228 -55.13 -13.87 5.50
C GLU A 228 -54.16 -12.89 6.21
N ALA A 229 -53.51 -12.02 5.44
CA ALA A 229 -52.75 -10.90 5.97
C ALA A 229 -53.70 -9.73 6.34
N PRO A 230 -53.52 -9.04 7.48
CA PRO A 230 -54.36 -7.91 7.87
C PRO A 230 -54.09 -6.68 7.00
N ALA A 231 -55.17 -6.06 6.51
CA ALA A 231 -55.23 -4.98 5.52
C ALA A 231 -54.64 -3.60 5.93
N SER A 232 -53.61 -3.54 6.79
CA SER A 232 -53.08 -2.26 7.31
C SER A 232 -51.71 -1.83 6.77
N GLU A 233 -50.94 -2.73 6.14
CA GLU A 233 -49.61 -2.38 5.58
C GLU A 233 -49.69 -1.81 4.15
N SER A 234 -50.73 -2.17 3.39
CA SER A 234 -50.92 -1.71 2.00
C SER A 234 -51.22 -0.21 1.92
N GLU A 235 -51.95 0.34 2.90
CA GLU A 235 -52.22 1.80 2.95
C GLU A 235 -50.98 2.62 3.30
N HIS A 236 -50.05 2.08 4.09
CA HIS A 236 -48.81 2.77 4.43
C HIS A 236 -47.88 2.88 3.21
N TYR A 237 -47.74 1.78 2.45
CA TYR A 237 -46.98 1.78 1.20
C TYR A 237 -47.65 2.61 0.10
N ALA A 238 -48.98 2.63 0.01
CA ALA A 238 -49.69 3.45 -0.98
C ALA A 238 -49.45 4.96 -0.77
N ARG A 239 -49.33 5.44 0.48
CA ARG A 239 -49.08 6.86 0.78
C ARG A 239 -47.63 7.30 0.53
N LEU A 240 -46.69 6.35 0.42
CA LEU A 240 -45.27 6.63 0.14
C LEU A 240 -45.05 7.10 -1.31
N PHE A 241 -45.92 6.70 -2.24
CA PHE A 241 -45.81 7.01 -3.66
C PHE A 241 -46.78 8.11 -4.14
N ASP A 242 -47.63 8.64 -3.25
CA ASP A 242 -48.63 9.66 -3.60
C ASP A 242 -48.09 11.11 -3.53
N LYS A 243 -46.83 11.28 -3.11
CA LYS A 243 -46.12 12.55 -3.26
C LYS A 243 -45.62 12.67 -4.70
N ARG A 244 -46.37 13.40 -5.53
CA ARG A 244 -45.89 13.90 -6.83
C ARG A 244 -44.54 14.60 -6.61
N LEU A 245 -43.48 14.04 -7.17
CA LEU A 245 -42.20 14.72 -7.28
C LEU A 245 -42.40 15.98 -8.13
N ASP A 246 -41.96 17.11 -7.59
CA ASP A 246 -41.87 18.37 -8.30
C ASP A 246 -40.86 18.20 -9.46
N PRO A 247 -41.27 18.33 -10.74
CA PRO A 247 -40.40 18.04 -11.88
C PRO A 247 -39.21 19.02 -12.03
N ASP A 248 -39.19 20.12 -11.27
CA ASP A 248 -38.12 21.13 -11.27
C ASP A 248 -37.29 21.18 -9.97
N ALA A 249 -37.46 20.20 -9.06
CA ALA A 249 -36.59 20.11 -7.89
C ALA A 249 -35.23 19.50 -8.29
N GLU A 250 -34.21 20.35 -8.50
CA GLU A 250 -32.82 19.89 -8.56
C GLU A 250 -32.51 19.09 -7.29
N PRO A 251 -32.11 17.80 -7.41
CA PRO A 251 -31.81 17.01 -6.24
C PRO A 251 -30.59 17.63 -5.55
N PRO A 252 -30.63 17.91 -4.23
CA PRO A 252 -29.41 18.26 -3.52
C PRO A 252 -28.47 17.06 -3.68
N ALA A 253 -27.28 17.30 -4.23
CA ALA A 253 -26.27 16.28 -4.48
C ALA A 253 -25.96 15.54 -3.17
N LYS A 254 -26.66 14.42 -2.95
CA LYS A 254 -26.34 13.47 -1.89
C LYS A 254 -25.11 12.74 -2.39
N ARG A 255 -23.91 13.26 -2.04
CA ARG A 255 -22.66 12.50 -2.11
C ARG A 255 -22.90 11.13 -1.48
N THR A 256 -22.95 10.11 -2.31
CA THR A 256 -23.04 8.72 -1.84
C THR A 256 -21.66 8.34 -1.37
N ARG A 257 -21.55 8.05 -0.07
CA ARG A 257 -20.37 7.61 0.73
C ARG A 257 -19.46 6.52 0.11
N ILE A 258 -19.83 5.96 -1.05
CA ILE A 258 -19.05 5.00 -1.83
C ILE A 258 -17.96 5.70 -2.66
N GLU A 259 -18.15 6.97 -3.02
CA GLU A 259 -17.18 7.75 -3.82
C GLU A 259 -15.95 8.19 -3.01
N ASP A 260 -16.10 8.37 -1.68
CA ASP A 260 -15.06 8.92 -0.80
C ASP A 260 -13.85 7.98 -0.59
N HIS A 261 -13.95 6.70 -0.97
CA HIS A 261 -12.89 5.70 -0.77
C HIS A 261 -12.24 5.19 -2.07
N ALA A 262 -12.76 5.59 -3.23
CA ALA A 262 -12.23 5.18 -4.53
C ALA A 262 -10.77 5.63 -4.72
N PHE A 263 -10.43 6.80 -4.18
CA PHE A 263 -9.06 7.29 -4.14
C PHE A 263 -8.14 6.29 -3.44
N TRP A 264 -8.46 5.91 -2.20
CA TRP A 264 -7.64 5.01 -1.39
C TRP A 264 -7.52 3.63 -2.03
N ASP A 265 -8.64 3.06 -2.51
CA ASP A 265 -8.63 1.77 -3.18
C ASP A 265 -7.72 1.80 -4.43
N THR A 266 -7.83 2.85 -5.25
CA THR A 266 -7.00 3.00 -6.46
C THR A 266 -5.51 3.09 -6.13
N HIS A 267 -5.16 3.90 -5.14
CA HIS A 267 -3.77 4.21 -4.82
C HIS A 267 -3.07 3.09 -4.04
N TYR A 268 -3.76 2.42 -3.12
CA TYR A 268 -3.20 1.26 -2.45
C TYR A 268 -3.12 0.04 -3.38
N ALA A 269 -4.07 -0.11 -4.33
CA ALA A 269 -3.99 -1.17 -5.34
C ALA A 269 -2.89 -0.91 -6.38
N SER A 270 -2.48 0.35 -6.59
CA SER A 270 -1.42 0.73 -7.52
C SER A 270 -0.02 0.78 -6.91
N LEU A 271 0.13 0.46 -5.61
CA LEU A 271 1.45 0.39 -4.98
C LEU A 271 2.41 -0.51 -5.76
N PHE A 272 3.62 -0.01 -5.95
CA PHE A 272 4.68 -0.67 -6.72
C PHE A 272 4.37 -0.91 -8.20
N SER A 273 3.32 -0.30 -8.76
CA SER A 273 2.89 -0.55 -10.14
C SER A 273 3.99 -0.29 -11.18
N ARG A 274 4.90 0.66 -10.93
CA ARG A 274 6.03 0.94 -11.84
C ARG A 274 7.03 -0.18 -11.84
N SER A 275 7.51 -0.58 -10.67
CA SER A 275 8.46 -1.69 -10.53
C SER A 275 7.84 -3.01 -10.99
N LEU A 276 6.59 -3.29 -10.61
CA LEU A 276 5.89 -4.52 -10.99
C LEU A 276 5.71 -4.64 -12.50
N ARG A 277 5.46 -3.55 -13.23
CA ARG A 277 5.41 -3.57 -14.70
C ARG A 277 6.75 -3.97 -15.31
N MET A 278 7.86 -3.48 -14.77
CA MET A 278 9.19 -3.85 -15.24
C MET A 278 9.57 -5.28 -14.90
N LEU A 279 8.96 -5.87 -13.87
CA LEU A 279 9.20 -7.24 -13.41
C LEU A 279 8.32 -8.28 -14.11
N ARG A 280 7.35 -7.87 -14.93
CA ARG A 280 6.55 -8.81 -15.71
C ARG A 280 7.46 -9.62 -16.64
N PRO A 281 7.27 -10.94 -16.74
CA PRO A 281 7.97 -11.73 -17.75
C PRO A 281 7.59 -11.17 -19.12
N THR A 282 8.60 -10.83 -19.93
CA THR A 282 8.39 -10.58 -21.35
C THR A 282 7.86 -11.86 -21.99
N PRO A 283 6.80 -11.79 -22.81
CA PRO A 283 6.21 -12.95 -23.47
C PRO A 283 7.19 -13.66 -24.40
#